data_AF-A0A963CVS0-F1
#
_entry.id   AF-A0A963CVS0-F1
#
_cell.length_a   1.000
_cell.length_b   1.000
_cell.length_c   1.000
_cell.angle_alpha   90.00
_cell.angle_beta   90.00
_cell.angle_gamma   90.00
#
_symmetry.space_group_name_H-M   'P 1'
#
loop_
_entity.id
_entity.type
_entity.pdbx_description
1 polymer ?
#
loop_
_entity_poly.entity_id
_entity_poly.type
_entity_poly.pdbx_seq_one_letter_code
_entity_poly.pdbx_strand_id
1 'polypeptide(L)' 'MVETKISGGVLLVEDNPADQELARISIQAARLPGPVRHAESIEQALDLIKQAAPEVVLLDLGLPD' A
#
# COMPACT_ATOMS: atom_id res chain seq x y z
N MET A 1 -24.32 12.95 -2.14
CA MET A 1 -22.87 12.76 -2.36
C MET A 1 -22.51 11.48 -1.63
N VAL A 2 -22.12 10.42 -2.35
CA VAL A 2 -21.66 9.19 -1.70
C VAL A 2 -20.18 9.38 -1.41
N GLU A 3 -19.83 9.49 -0.14
CA GLU A 3 -18.43 9.48 0.30
C GLU A 3 -17.95 8.04 0.16
N THR A 4 -17.19 7.74 -0.88
CA THR A 4 -16.63 6.40 -1.08
C THR A 4 -15.55 6.18 -0.03
N LYS A 5 -15.90 5.52 1.07
CA LYS A 5 -14.96 5.12 2.12
C LYS A 5 -14.16 3.92 1.61
N ILE A 6 -12.85 4.10 1.42
CA ILE A 6 -11.93 2.99 1.14
C ILE A 6 -12.05 2.00 2.30
N SER A 7 -12.53 0.79 2.04
CA SER A 7 -12.79 -0.26 3.04
C SER A 7 -11.88 -1.47 2.89
N GLY A 8 -11.34 -1.63 1.70
CA GLY A 8 -10.39 -2.66 1.32
C GLY A 8 -8.96 -2.16 1.54
N GLY A 9 -8.07 -3.11 1.77
CA GLY A 9 -6.71 -2.83 2.21
C GLY A 9 -5.91 -1.99 1.21
N VAL A 10 -4.90 -1.30 1.73
CA VAL A 10 -3.89 -0.57 0.95
C VAL A 10 -2.66 -1.48 0.82
N LEU A 11 -2.09 -1.54 -0.37
CA LEU A 11 -0.77 -2.12 -0.61
C LEU A 11 0.23 -0.99 -0.90
N LEU A 12 1.26 -0.87 -0.08
CA LEU A 12 2.41 0.01 -0.32
C LEU A 12 3.55 -0.80 -0.95
N VAL A 13 4.12 -0.33 -2.05
CA VAL A 13 5.29 -0.93 -2.70
C VAL A 13 6.42 0.09 -2.70
N GLU A 14 7.45 -0.18 -1.89
CA GLU A 14 8.53 0.76 -1.56
C GLU A 14 9.71 -0.03 -0.97
N ASP A 15 10.90 0.08 -1.55
CA ASP A 15 12.11 -0.65 -1.08
C ASP A 15 12.92 0.16 -0.06
N ASN A 16 12.73 1.49 0.00
CA ASN A 16 13.40 2.35 0.96
C ASN A 16 12.68 2.33 2.32
N PRO A 17 13.35 1.87 3.41
CA PRO A 17 12.73 1.79 4.73
C PRO A 17 12.27 3.14 5.31
N ALA A 18 12.94 4.25 4.94
CA ALA A 18 12.58 5.58 5.42
C ALA A 18 11.29 6.08 4.75
N ASP A 19 11.17 5.89 3.44
CA ASP A 19 9.99 6.28 2.67
C ASP A 19 8.79 5.38 3.00
N GLN A 20 9.04 4.09 3.21
CA GLN A 20 8.07 3.14 3.73
C GLN A 20 7.45 3.63 5.06
N GLU A 21 8.29 4.02 6.02
CA GLU A 21 7.84 4.50 7.32
C GLU A 21 7.05 5.82 7.20
N LEU A 22 7.50 6.73 6.35
CA LEU A 22 6.82 8.00 6.10
C LEU A 22 5.42 7.78 5.49
N ALA A 23 5.32 6.90 4.50
CA ALA A 23 4.06 6.52 3.88
C ALA A 23 3.14 5.83 4.89
N ARG A 24 3.68 4.92 5.71
CA ARG A 24 2.93 4.23 6.78
C ARG A 24 2.31 5.22 7.78
N ILE A 25 3.06 6.21 8.25
CA ILE A 25 2.56 7.27 9.15
C ILE A 25 1.42 8.05 8.47
N SER A 26 1.59 8.40 7.20
CA SER A 26 0.60 9.16 6.43
C SER A 26 -0.71 8.38 6.22
N ILE A 27 -0.62 7.09 5.89
CA ILE A 27 -1.77 6.21 5.72
C ILE A 27 -2.52 6.01 7.05
N GLN A 28 -1.80 5.83 8.16
CA GLN A 28 -2.41 5.73 9.49
C GLN A 28 -3.14 7.02 9.89
N ALA A 29 -2.57 8.19 9.57
CA ALA A 29 -3.19 9.47 9.84
C ALA A 29 -4.53 9.66 9.09
N ALA A 30 -4.68 9.03 7.92
CA ALA A 30 -5.92 9.01 7.14
C ALA A 30 -7.04 8.15 7.77
N ARG A 31 -6.75 7.38 8.83
CA ARG A 31 -7.71 6.53 9.58
C ARG A 31 -8.53 5.61 8.68
N LEU A 32 -7.88 5.04 7.67
CA LEU A 32 -8.53 4.07 6.78
C LEU A 32 -8.90 2.80 7.57
N PRO A 33 -10.09 2.23 7.35
CA PRO A 33 -10.57 1.04 8.06
C PRO A 33 -9.94 -0.29 7.57
N GLY A 34 -9.28 -0.29 6.41
CA GLY A 34 -8.69 -1.49 5.80
C GLY A 34 -7.26 -1.78 6.27
N PRO A 35 -6.75 -3.02 6.08
CA PRO A 35 -5.38 -3.37 6.41
C PRO A 35 -4.37 -2.69 5.48
N VAL A 36 -3.19 -2.35 6.00
CA VAL A 36 -2.05 -1.88 5.20
C VAL A 36 -1.05 -3.03 5.06
N ARG A 37 -0.77 -3.44 3.83
CA ARG A 37 0.26 -4.42 3.48
C ARG A 37 1.41 -3.71 2.77
N HIS A 38 2.60 -4.27 2.84
CA HIS A 38 3.80 -3.70 2.26
C HIS A 38 4.56 -4.74 1.43
N ALA A 39 5.17 -4.28 0.35
CA ALA A 39 6.11 -5.00 -0.49
C ALA A 39 7.35 -4.14 -0.78
N GLU A 40 8.51 -4.77 -0.86
CA GLU A 40 9.80 -4.16 -1.20
C GLU A 40 10.14 -4.30 -2.70
N SER A 41 9.30 -4.99 -3.48
CA SER A 41 9.51 -5.25 -4.90
C SER A 41 8.20 -5.44 -5.66
N ILE A 42 8.24 -5.31 -6.99
CA ILE A 42 7.08 -5.58 -7.86
C ILE A 42 6.67 -7.05 -7.76
N GLU A 43 7.64 -7.97 -7.72
CA GLU A 43 7.38 -9.40 -7.59
C GLU A 43 6.58 -9.72 -6.31
N GLN A 44 7.04 -9.19 -5.17
CA GLN A 44 6.36 -9.39 -3.90
C GLN A 44 4.97 -8.74 -3.90
N ALA A 45 4.82 -7.55 -4.52
CA ALA A 45 3.54 -6.89 -4.66
C ALA A 45 2.54 -7.74 -5.45
N LEU A 46 2.96 -8.34 -6.56
CA LEU A 46 2.13 -9.24 -7.37
C LEU A 46 1.69 -10.47 -6.58
N ASP A 47 2.57 -11.04 -5.76
CA ASP A 47 2.21 -12.17 -4.90
C ASP A 47 1.21 -11.80 -3.81
N LEU A 48 1.34 -10.61 -3.21
CA LEU A 48 0.37 -10.10 -2.24
C LEU A 48 -0.99 -9.79 -2.86
N ILE A 49 -1.02 -9.31 -4.12
CA ILE A 49 -2.26 -9.06 -4.87
C ILE A 49 -3.00 -10.39 -5.14
N LYS A 50 -2.27 -11.45 -5.51
CA LYS A 50 -2.85 -12.80 -5.71
C LYS A 50 -3.45 -13.36 -4.42
N GLN A 51 -2.84 -13.09 -3.27
CA GLN A 51 -3.32 -13.56 -1.96
C GLN A 51 -4.58 -12.80 -1.52
N ALA A 52 -4.62 -11.48 -1.71
CA ALA A 52 -5.80 -10.67 -1.43
C ALA A 52 -5.73 -9.34 -2.19
N ALA A 53 -6.71 -9.09 -3.07
CA ALA A 53 -6.77 -7.86 -3.86
C ALA A 53 -6.89 -6.61 -2.94
N PRO A 54 -5.96 -5.65 -3.02
CA PRO A 54 -6.11 -4.35 -2.36
C PRO A 54 -7.10 -3.47 -3.13
N GLU A 55 -7.70 -2.48 -2.45
CA GLU A 55 -8.50 -1.43 -3.12
C GLU A 55 -7.62 -0.33 -3.70
N VAL A 56 -6.46 -0.11 -3.08
CA VAL A 56 -5.49 0.92 -3.48
C VAL A 56 -4.09 0.34 -3.45
N VAL A 57 -3.32 0.60 -4.49
CA VAL A 57 -1.88 0.36 -4.54
C VAL A 57 -1.17 1.70 -4.58
N LEU A 58 -0.27 1.93 -3.63
CA LEU A 58 0.69 3.03 -3.64
C LEU A 58 2.02 2.42 -4.09
N LEU A 59 2.47 2.81 -5.27
CA LEU A 59 3.62 2.23 -5.93
C LEU A 59 4.71 3.29 -6.09
N ASP A 60 5.89 3.02 -5.54
CA ASP A 60 7.08 3.77 -5.91
C ASP A 60 7.49 3.42 -7.35
N LEU A 61 7.80 4.46 -8.12
CA LEU A 61 8.27 4.33 -9.51
C LEU A 61 9.81 4.25 -9.58
N GLY A 62 10.49 4.49 -8.46
CA GLY A 62 11.94 4.38 -8.31
C GLY A 62 12.45 2.97 -8.00
N LEU A 63 11.56 1.99 -7.86
CA LEU A 63 11.90 0.60 -7.59
C LEU A 63 12.95 0.06 -8.58
N PRO A 64 13.94 -0.72 -8.10
CA PRO A 64 15.06 -1.18 -8.90
C PRO A 64 14.75 -2.36 -9.85
N ASP A 65 13.61 -3.04 -9.68
CA ASP A 65 13.23 -4.28 -10.39
C ASP A 65 12.25 -4.09 -11.56
#